data_AF-A0A183D2Q5-F1
#
_entry.id   AF-A0A183D2Q5-F1
#
_cell.length_a   1.000
_cell.length_b   1.000
_cell.length_c   1.000
_cell.angle_alpha   90.00
_cell.angle_beta   90.00
_cell.angle_gamma   90.00
#
_symmetry.space_group_name_H-M   'P 1'
#
loop_
_entity.id
_entity.type
_entity.pdbx_description
1 polymer ?
#
loop_
_entity_poly.entity_id
_entity_poly.type
_entity_poly.pdbx_seq_one_letter_code
_entity_poly.pdbx_strand_id
1 'polypeptide(L)' 'MCRQNYTFALVNDLFMAHPGIKTVYDKSRLEQLQEHSASQYFSAKKQFQQRMDEQYPETKEFCPDFNA' A
#
# COMPACT_ATOMS: atom_id res chain seq x y z
N MET A 1 2.80 4.59 12.03
CA MET A 1 3.32 3.21 11.81
C MET A 1 3.61 2.61 13.18
N CYS A 2 2.67 1.83 13.73
CA CYS A 2 2.66 1.40 15.14
C CYS A 2 3.95 0.71 15.59
N ARG A 3 4.44 -0.26 14.81
CA ARG A 3 5.56 -1.14 15.19
C ARG A 3 6.91 -0.45 15.37
N GLN A 4 7.12 0.68 14.71
CA GLN A 4 8.39 1.43 14.74
C GLN A 4 8.31 2.69 15.60
N ASN A 5 7.21 2.89 16.34
CA ASN A 5 6.94 4.13 17.08
C ASN A 5 7.04 5.41 16.21
N TYR A 6 6.80 5.29 14.90
CA TYR A 6 6.79 6.42 13.98
C TYR A 6 5.42 7.09 13.96
N THR A 7 5.43 8.38 14.27
CA THR A 7 4.36 9.34 13.97
C THR A 7 4.67 9.97 12.61
N PHE A 8 3.89 9.62 11.58
CA PHE A 8 3.89 10.39 10.34
C PHE A 8 2.71 11.34 10.38
N ALA A 9 2.93 12.60 10.02
CA ALA A 9 1.84 13.47 9.62
C ALA A 9 1.42 13.01 8.21
N LEU A 10 0.23 12.42 8.08
CA LEU A 10 -0.41 12.29 6.77
C LEU A 10 -0.70 13.71 6.31
N VAL A 11 0.18 14.25 5.48
CA VAL A 11 -0.18 15.44 4.70
C VAL A 11 -1.29 14.96 3.78
N ASN A 12 -2.49 15.51 3.95
CA ASN A 12 -3.69 15.17 3.17
C ASN A 12 -3.57 15.55 1.67
N ASP A 13 -2.37 15.82 1.17
CA ASP A 13 -2.09 15.86 -0.26
C ASP A 13 -2.06 14.42 -0.79
N LEU A 14 -3.26 13.83 -0.76
CA LEU A 14 -3.68 12.77 -1.63
C LEU A 14 -3.18 13.16 -3.01
N PHE A 15 -2.14 12.49 -3.52
CA PHE A 15 -1.85 12.54 -4.94
C PHE A 15 -3.10 12.03 -5.64
N MET A 16 -4.02 12.95 -5.96
CA MET A 16 -5.17 12.68 -6.78
C MET A 16 -4.60 12.40 -8.14
N ALA A 17 -4.30 11.14 -8.40
CA ALA A 17 -4.16 10.62 -9.74
C ALA A 17 -5.53 10.81 -10.39
N HIS A 18 -5.77 12.01 -10.92
CA HIS A 18 -6.97 12.27 -11.68
C HIS A 18 -6.95 11.27 -12.84
N PRO A 19 -7.96 10.40 -12.96
CA PRO A 19 -8.15 9.74 -14.23
C PRO A 19 -8.36 10.89 -15.22
N GLY A 20 -7.41 11.12 -16.12
CA GLY A 20 -7.68 11.92 -17.31
C GLY A 20 -8.91 11.36 -18.03
N ILE A 21 -9.37 12.01 -19.09
CA ILE A 21 -10.50 11.48 -19.87
C ILE A 21 -10.12 10.10 -20.43
N LYS A 22 -10.55 9.04 -19.75
CA LYS A 22 -10.31 7.64 -20.11
C LYS A 22 -11.44 7.21 -21.03
N THR A 23 -11.10 6.84 -22.25
CA THR A 23 -12.10 6.38 -23.21
C THR A 23 -12.42 4.91 -22.97
N VAL A 24 -13.55 4.42 -23.50
CA VAL A 24 -13.92 2.99 -23.40
C VAL A 24 -12.83 2.08 -24.00
N TYR A 25 -12.08 2.58 -24.97
CA TYR A 25 -10.93 1.90 -25.58
C TYR A 25 -9.77 1.68 -24.61
N ASP A 26 -9.65 2.50 -23.56
CA ASP A 26 -8.58 2.40 -22.57
C ASP A 26 -8.92 1.41 -21.44
N LYS A 27 -10.14 0.88 -21.39
CA LYS A 27 -10.64 0.09 -20.25
C LYS A 27 -9.80 -1.17 -20.00
N SER A 28 -9.52 -1.97 -21.03
CA SER A 28 -8.74 -3.20 -20.90
C SER A 28 -7.29 -2.92 -20.48
N ARG A 29 -6.68 -1.88 -21.04
CA ARG A 29 -5.35 -1.41 -20.64
C ARG A 29 -5.35 -0.95 -19.19
N LEU A 30 -6.42 -0.30 -18.74
CA LEU A 30 -6.55 0.16 -17.37
C LEU A 30 -6.66 -1.00 -16.38
N GLU A 31 -7.46 -2.01 -16.69
CA GLU A 31 -7.61 -3.22 -15.89
C GLU A 31 -6.26 -3.93 -15.73
N GLN A 32 -5.49 -4.08 -16.81
CA GLN A 32 -4.14 -4.65 -16.75
C GLN A 32 -3.19 -3.85 -15.85
N LEU A 33 -3.23 -2.52 -15.94
CA LEU A 33 -2.40 -1.65 -15.09
C LEU A 33 -2.83 -1.73 -13.61
N GLN A 34 -4.13 -1.85 -13.34
CA GLN A 34 -4.66 -2.02 -11.98
C GLN A 34 -4.24 -3.36 -11.40
N GLU A 35 -4.37 -4.46 -12.15
CA GLU A 35 -3.89 -5.78 -11.73
C GLU A 35 -2.39 -5.78 -11.46
N HIS A 36 -1.60 -5.16 -12.33
CA HIS A 36 -0.16 -5.05 -12.14
C HIS A 36 0.18 -4.26 -10.87
N SER A 37 -0.49 -3.11 -10.66
CA SER A 37 -0.30 -2.27 -9.47
C SER A 37 -0.72 -3.00 -8.20
N ALA A 38 -1.83 -3.76 -8.24
CA ALA A 38 -2.29 -4.57 -7.12
C ALA A 38 -1.26 -5.65 -6.78
N SER A 39 -0.72 -6.35 -7.79
CA SER A 39 0.33 -7.35 -7.59
C SER A 39 1.57 -6.74 -6.89
N GLN A 40 2.05 -5.59 -7.38
CA GLN A 40 3.16 -4.87 -6.75
C GLN A 40 2.84 -4.46 -5.31
N TYR A 41 1.63 -3.95 -5.06
CA TYR A 41 1.17 -3.57 -3.73
C TYR A 41 1.19 -4.78 -2.77
N PHE A 42 0.65 -5.93 -3.18
CA PHE A 42 0.66 -7.13 -2.35
C PHE A 42 2.07 -7.64 -2.07
N SER A 43 2.95 -7.62 -3.07
CA SER A 43 4.37 -7.96 -2.89
C SER A 43 5.06 -7.01 -1.89
N ALA A 44 4.86 -5.70 -2.04
CA ALA A 44 5.43 -4.69 -1.15
C ALA A 44 4.90 -4.83 0.29
N LYS A 45 3.58 -5.06 0.45
CA LYS A 45 2.94 -5.31 1.75
C LYS A 45 3.54 -6.54 2.43
N LYS A 46 3.68 -7.66 1.71
CA LYS A 46 4.26 -8.89 2.26
C LYS A 46 5.70 -8.69 2.73
N GLN A 47 6.54 -8.08 1.88
CA GLN A 47 7.94 -7.82 2.25
C GLN A 47 8.04 -6.85 3.43
N PHE A 48 7.16 -5.84 3.49
CA PHE A 48 7.09 -4.92 4.61
C PHE A 48 6.74 -5.66 5.92
N GLN A 49 5.70 -6.50 5.91
CA GLN A 49 5.31 -7.30 7.06
C GLN A 49 6.44 -8.24 7.53
N GLN A 50 7.12 -8.91 6.60
CA GLN A 50 8.28 -9.77 6.92
C GLN A 50 9.37 -8.99 7.64
N ARG A 51 9.77 -7.82 7.11
CA ARG A 51 10.76 -6.96 7.78
C ARG A 51 10.32 -6.52 9.17
N MET A 52 9.03 -6.23 9.36
CA MET A 52 8.51 -5.82 10.67
C MET A 52 8.46 -6.97 11.67
N ASP A 53 8.16 -8.18 11.22
CA ASP A 53 8.18 -9.38 12.05
C ASP A 53 9.61 -9.76 12.46
N GLU A 54 10.60 -9.55 11.58
CA GLU A 54 12.01 -9.79 11.88
C GLU A 54 12.61 -8.74 12.83
N GLN A 55 12.29 -7.46 12.62
CA GLN A 55 12.89 -6.35 13.38
C GLN A 55 12.18 -6.04 14.70
N TYR A 56 10.87 -6.29 14.77
CA TYR A 56 10.01 -5.92 15.91
C TYR A 56 9.05 -7.06 16.28
N PRO A 57 9.55 -8.28 16.56
CA PRO A 57 8.72 -9.45 16.85
C PRO A 57 7.79 -9.24 18.05
N GLU A 58 8.22 -8.48 19.05
CA GLU A 58 7.47 -8.15 20.27
C GLU A 58 6.21 -7.33 20.00
N THR A 59 6.17 -6.59 18.88
CA THR A 59 5.04 -5.71 18.54
C THR A 59 3.90 -6.45 17.83
N LYS A 60 4.07 -7.73 17.52
CA LYS A 60 3.14 -8.52 16.70
C LYS A 60 1.77 -8.71 17.35
N GLU A 61 1.71 -8.81 18.67
CA GLU A 61 0.45 -8.99 19.40
C GLU A 61 -0.26 -7.66 19.73
N PHE A 62 0.50 -6.56 19.80
CA PHE A 62 -0.02 -5.26 20.24
C PHE A 62 -0.39 -4.33 19.08
N CYS A 63 0.34 -4.42 17.97
CA CYS A 63 0.09 -3.58 16.81
C CYS A 63 -0.86 -4.28 15.82
N PRO A 64 -1.86 -3.56 15.28
CA PRO A 64 -2.77 -4.13 14.30
C PRO A 64 -2.05 -4.49 13.00
N ASP A 65 -2.62 -5.42 12.25
CA ASP A 65 -2.16 -5.74 10.91
C ASP A 65 -2.24 -4.51 10.00
N PHE A 66 -1.25 -4.37 9.13
CA PHE A 66 -1.22 -3.30 8.15
C PHE A 66 -2.31 -3.52 7.10
N ASN A 67 -3.43 -2.81 7.23
CA ASN A 67 -4.49 -2.70 6.23
C ASN A 67 -4.49 -1.26 5.69
N ALA A 68 -4.12 -1.12 4.41
CA ALA A 68 -4.20 0.15 3.69
C ALA A 68 -5.59 0.35 3.09
#